data_AF-A0A1W2G7D5-F1
#
_entry.id   AF-A0A1W2G7D5-F1
#
_cell.length_a   1.000
_cell.length_b   1.000
_cell.length_c   1.000
_cell.angle_alpha   90.00
_cell.angle_beta   90.00
_cell.angle_gamma   90.00
#
_symmetry.space_group_name_H-M   'P 1'
#
loop_
_entity.id
_entity.type
_entity.pdbx_description
1 polymer ?
#
loop_
_entity_poly.entity_id
_entity_poly.type
_entity_poly.pdbx_seq_one_letter_code
_entity_poly.pdbx_strand_id
1 'polypeptide(L)'
;MTHQYEKYFKLIVTERYTPRLLSNMTTEQFKTDVLSVKNKLYRYALSIVCEVELAEDIVQEVFMKLWNQREKLKDIQNIEAWSMTITRNQCLDKLRKKKMHVVDLSEAKYQISGHQVSDHLSIHNDLIEKIKSTLELLPEKQREIFRLRELLGYSNQEIEEIMGLDDTQVKVYLFRARQKVRASLSKILNYGVETNQAAV
;
A
#
# COMPACT_ATOMS: atom_id res chain seq x y z
N MET A 1 -5.53 -22.42 4.02
CA MET A 1 -5.54 -21.14 3.27
C MET A 1 -6.80 -20.95 2.43
N THR A 2 -7.37 -21.96 1.78
CA THR A 2 -8.62 -21.91 0.99
C THR A 2 -9.88 -21.56 1.79
N HIS A 3 -9.96 -21.97 3.05
CA HIS A 3 -11.19 -21.87 3.86
C HIS A 3 -11.55 -20.44 4.30
N GLN A 4 -10.56 -19.55 4.44
CA GLN A 4 -10.79 -18.16 4.77
C GLN A 4 -11.39 -17.39 3.57
N TYR A 5 -10.98 -17.75 2.34
CA TYR A 5 -11.55 -17.19 1.11
C TYR A 5 -12.98 -17.65 0.86
N GLU A 6 -13.33 -18.89 1.19
CA GLU A 6 -14.72 -19.37 1.14
C GLU A 6 -15.63 -18.61 2.10
N LYS A 7 -15.14 -18.25 3.30
CA LYS A 7 -15.92 -17.47 4.29
C LYS A 7 -16.23 -16.06 3.78
N TYR A 8 -15.23 -15.35 3.24
CA TYR A 8 -15.44 -14.01 2.66
C TYR A 8 -16.29 -14.08 1.37
N PHE A 9 -16.14 -15.13 0.56
CA PHE A 9 -16.97 -15.35 -0.62
C PHE A 9 -18.43 -15.67 -0.25
N LYS A 10 -18.69 -16.48 0.78
CA LYS A 10 -20.04 -16.70 1.31
C LYS A 10 -20.68 -15.41 1.82
N LEU A 11 -19.89 -14.53 2.46
CA LEU A 11 -20.36 -13.22 2.90
C LEU A 11 -20.68 -12.27 1.72
N ILE A 12 -19.89 -12.30 0.65
CA ILE A 12 -20.05 -11.43 -0.53
C ILE A 12 -21.14 -11.94 -1.48
N VAL A 13 -21.29 -13.25 -1.63
CA VAL A 13 -22.10 -13.86 -2.70
C VAL A 13 -23.42 -14.45 -2.20
N THR A 14 -23.54 -14.88 -0.93
CA THR A 14 -24.65 -15.77 -0.55
C THR A 14 -25.72 -15.17 0.34
N GLU A 15 -25.54 -14.01 0.99
CA GLU A 15 -26.53 -13.58 2.01
C GLU A 15 -27.26 -12.25 1.88
N ARG A 16 -26.95 -11.28 0.98
CA ARG A 16 -27.84 -10.07 0.86
C ARG A 16 -28.02 -9.40 -0.50
N TYR A 17 -27.43 -9.85 -1.60
CA TYR A 17 -27.56 -9.12 -2.89
C TYR A 17 -27.56 -10.02 -4.13
N THR A 18 -28.68 -10.72 -4.34
CA THR A 18 -29.11 -11.08 -5.70
C THR A 18 -30.51 -10.54 -5.91
N PRO A 19 -30.65 -9.39 -6.58
CA PRO A 19 -31.43 -9.45 -7.82
C PRO A 19 -30.99 -8.41 -8.86
N ARG A 20 -30.49 -8.90 -10.00
CA ARG A 20 -31.08 -8.71 -11.34
C ARG A 20 -30.06 -9.12 -12.40
N LEU A 21 -30.44 -10.17 -13.13
CA LEU A 21 -29.80 -10.63 -14.34
C LEU A 21 -29.75 -9.49 -15.36
N LEU A 22 -28.55 -9.06 -15.70
CA LEU A 22 -27.94 -9.00 -17.04
C LEU A 22 -26.47 -8.54 -16.87
N SER A 23 -25.71 -9.22 -16.00
CA SER A 23 -24.29 -8.92 -15.81
C SER A 23 -23.45 -9.68 -16.81
N ASN A 24 -22.86 -8.98 -17.77
CA ASN A 24 -22.00 -9.58 -18.80
C ASN A 24 -20.56 -9.88 -18.30
N MET A 25 -20.24 -9.72 -17.01
CA MET A 25 -19.02 -10.22 -16.37
C MET A 25 -19.42 -11.33 -15.39
N THR A 26 -18.93 -12.54 -15.61
CA THR A 26 -19.25 -13.68 -14.75
C THR A 26 -18.49 -13.58 -13.42
N THR A 27 -19.03 -14.19 -12.37
CA THR A 27 -18.36 -14.29 -11.06
C THR A 27 -16.96 -14.90 -11.19
N GLU A 28 -16.76 -15.83 -12.13
CA GLU A 28 -15.45 -16.45 -12.39
C GLU A 28 -14.46 -15.48 -13.05
N GLN A 29 -14.88 -14.66 -14.01
CA GLN A 29 -14.03 -13.63 -14.61
C GLN A 29 -13.53 -12.62 -13.57
N PHE A 30 -14.44 -12.15 -12.71
CA PHE A 30 -14.09 -11.25 -11.61
C PHE A 30 -13.08 -11.91 -10.65
N LYS A 31 -13.24 -13.20 -10.33
CA LYS A 31 -12.28 -13.92 -9.49
C LYS A 31 -10.88 -13.90 -10.10
N THR A 32 -10.73 -14.21 -11.39
CA THR A 32 -9.43 -14.27 -12.04
C THR A 32 -8.75 -12.91 -12.10
N ASP A 33 -9.49 -11.88 -12.53
CA ASP A 33 -8.91 -10.57 -12.82
C ASP A 33 -8.70 -9.73 -11.54
N VAL A 34 -9.56 -9.88 -10.53
CA VAL A 34 -9.58 -9.03 -9.35
C VAL A 34 -8.99 -9.70 -8.11
N LEU A 35 -9.09 -11.04 -7.94
CA LEU A 35 -8.46 -11.68 -6.77
C LEU A 35 -6.95 -11.81 -6.90
N SER A 36 -6.43 -11.87 -8.13
CA SER A 36 -4.99 -11.94 -8.39
C SER A 36 -4.25 -10.71 -7.86
N VAL A 37 -4.91 -9.54 -7.84
CA VAL A 37 -4.32 -8.28 -7.37
C VAL A 37 -4.40 -8.10 -5.85
N LYS A 38 -5.21 -8.90 -5.14
CA LYS A 38 -5.45 -8.79 -3.68
C LYS A 38 -4.18 -8.61 -2.86
N ASN A 39 -3.17 -9.44 -3.11
CA ASN A 39 -1.94 -9.43 -2.32
C ASN A 39 -1.16 -8.13 -2.51
N LYS A 40 -1.17 -7.55 -3.71
CA LYS A 40 -0.53 -6.25 -3.98
C LYS A 40 -1.30 -5.13 -3.26
N LEU A 41 -2.63 -5.13 -3.33
CA LEU A 41 -3.48 -4.14 -2.65
C LEU A 41 -3.27 -4.19 -1.13
N TYR A 42 -3.26 -5.40 -0.55
CA TYR A 42 -3.06 -5.60 0.88
C TYR A 42 -1.67 -5.14 1.33
N ARG A 43 -0.61 -5.55 0.63
CA ARG A 43 0.77 -5.11 0.94
C ARG A 43 0.89 -3.59 0.86
N TYR A 44 0.27 -2.99 -0.15
CA TYR A 44 0.24 -1.53 -0.28
C TYR A 44 -0.50 -0.89 0.91
N ALA A 45 -1.74 -1.31 1.19
CA ALA A 45 -2.54 -0.77 2.28
C ALA A 45 -1.81 -0.90 3.62
N LEU A 46 -1.33 -2.10 3.96
CA LEU A 46 -0.59 -2.35 5.19
C LEU A 46 0.65 -1.46 5.32
N SER A 47 1.38 -1.24 4.23
CA SER A 47 2.54 -0.37 4.24
C SER A 47 2.22 1.13 4.39
N ILE A 48 0.97 1.54 4.17
CA ILE A 48 0.50 2.92 4.32
C ILE A 48 -0.13 3.15 5.69
N VAL A 49 -1.03 2.25 6.12
CA VAL A 49 -1.77 2.43 7.38
C VAL A 49 -1.09 1.81 8.59
N CYS A 50 -0.12 0.91 8.39
CA CYS A 50 0.65 0.22 9.44
C CYS A 50 -0.21 -0.50 10.48
N GLU A 51 -1.41 -0.94 10.09
CA GLU A 51 -2.41 -1.57 10.96
C GLU A 51 -3.09 -2.69 10.18
N VAL A 52 -3.01 -3.92 10.69
CA VAL A 52 -3.45 -5.14 9.98
C VAL A 52 -4.94 -5.11 9.70
N GLU A 53 -5.75 -4.88 10.73
CA GLU A 53 -7.22 -4.85 10.64
C GLU A 53 -7.68 -3.77 9.64
N LEU A 54 -7.15 -2.55 9.78
CA LEU A 54 -7.48 -1.45 8.88
C LEU A 54 -7.06 -1.72 7.43
N ALA A 55 -5.93 -2.39 7.21
CA ALA A 55 -5.50 -2.79 5.87
C ALA A 55 -6.42 -3.86 5.26
N GLU A 56 -6.86 -4.83 6.04
CA GLU A 56 -7.85 -5.83 5.61
C GLU A 56 -9.18 -5.18 5.24
N ASP A 57 -9.66 -4.27 6.07
CA ASP A 57 -10.91 -3.53 5.85
C ASP A 57 -10.85 -2.68 4.57
N ILE A 58 -9.75 -1.97 4.34
CA ILE A 58 -9.55 -1.20 3.10
C ILE A 58 -9.63 -2.11 1.88
N VAL A 59 -8.96 -3.27 1.91
CA VAL A 59 -8.99 -4.21 0.79
C VAL A 59 -10.39 -4.75 0.55
N GLN A 60 -11.14 -5.04 1.62
CA GLN A 60 -12.54 -5.46 1.51
C GLN A 60 -13.41 -4.36 0.88
N GLU A 61 -13.30 -3.12 1.36
CA GLU A 61 -14.01 -1.96 0.81
C GLU A 61 -13.68 -1.73 -0.67
N VAL A 62 -12.42 -1.89 -1.07
CA VAL A 62 -11.99 -1.82 -2.48
C VAL A 62 -12.69 -2.89 -3.31
N PHE A 63 -12.70 -4.16 -2.88
CA PHE A 63 -13.38 -5.22 -3.62
C PHE A 63 -14.89 -5.00 -3.75
N MET A 64 -15.54 -4.50 -2.69
CA MET A 64 -16.96 -4.14 -2.77
C MET A 64 -17.20 -3.03 -3.80
N LYS A 65 -16.36 -2.01 -3.86
CA LYS A 65 -16.45 -0.94 -4.87
C LYS A 65 -16.24 -1.48 -6.28
N LEU A 66 -15.22 -2.32 -6.49
CA LEU A 66 -14.93 -2.96 -7.77
C LEU A 66 -16.12 -3.82 -8.23
N TRP A 67 -16.71 -4.61 -7.33
CA TRP A 67 -17.88 -5.43 -7.63
C TRP A 67 -19.10 -4.59 -8.02
N ASN A 68 -19.35 -3.49 -7.30
CA ASN A 68 -20.45 -2.58 -7.61
C ASN A 68 -20.25 -1.86 -8.95
N GLN A 69 -19.00 -1.65 -9.36
CA GLN A 69 -18.63 -1.00 -10.62
C GLN A 69 -18.23 -1.99 -11.71
N ARG A 70 -18.52 -3.29 -11.54
CA ARG A 70 -18.04 -4.37 -12.43
C ARG A 70 -18.47 -4.24 -13.90
N GLU A 71 -19.53 -3.50 -14.17
CA GLU A 71 -19.94 -3.22 -15.55
C GLU A 71 -18.94 -2.31 -16.27
N LYS A 72 -18.35 -1.36 -15.54
CA LYS A 72 -17.33 -0.42 -16.05
C LYS A 72 -15.94 -1.04 -16.14
N LEU A 73 -15.70 -2.15 -15.43
CA LEU A 73 -14.41 -2.85 -15.46
C LEU A 73 -14.01 -3.30 -16.87
N LYS A 74 -14.97 -3.52 -17.76
CA LYS A 74 -14.72 -3.94 -19.15
C LYS A 74 -14.01 -2.87 -19.99
N ASP A 75 -14.24 -1.61 -19.66
CA ASP A 75 -13.68 -0.47 -20.39
C ASP A 75 -12.33 -0.03 -19.81
N ILE A 76 -11.89 -0.67 -18.73
CA ILE A 76 -10.65 -0.35 -18.02
C ILE A 76 -9.52 -1.19 -18.59
N GLN A 77 -8.54 -0.52 -19.20
CA GLN A 77 -7.38 -1.18 -19.80
C GLN A 77 -6.51 -1.90 -18.78
N ASN A 78 -6.31 -1.29 -17.61
CA ASN A 78 -5.50 -1.86 -16.53
C ASN A 78 -6.29 -1.94 -15.22
N ILE A 79 -6.96 -3.07 -15.00
CA ILE A 79 -7.75 -3.34 -13.80
C ILE A 79 -6.87 -3.31 -12.54
N GLU A 80 -5.61 -3.73 -12.65
CA GLU A 80 -4.68 -3.71 -11.52
C GLU A 80 -4.33 -2.28 -11.09
N ALA A 81 -3.90 -1.44 -12.03
CA ALA A 81 -3.58 -0.04 -11.76
C ALA A 81 -4.82 0.72 -11.25
N TRP A 82 -5.99 0.45 -11.81
CA TRP A 82 -7.23 1.05 -11.34
C TRP A 82 -7.58 0.62 -9.92
N SER A 83 -7.48 -0.68 -9.62
CA SER A 83 -7.72 -1.21 -8.27
C SER A 83 -6.75 -0.59 -7.27
N MET A 84 -5.48 -0.46 -7.63
CA MET A 84 -4.45 0.19 -6.82
C MET A 84 -4.75 1.67 -6.59
N THR A 85 -5.28 2.38 -7.58
CA THR A 85 -5.74 3.78 -7.44
C THR A 85 -6.84 3.90 -6.38
N ILE A 86 -7.83 3.01 -6.42
CA ILE A 86 -8.92 2.99 -5.43
C ILE A 86 -8.35 2.68 -4.03
N THR A 87 -7.46 1.69 -3.92
CA THR A 87 -6.79 1.35 -2.65
C THR A 87 -6.01 2.53 -2.10
N ARG A 88 -5.23 3.22 -2.95
CA ARG A 88 -4.47 4.41 -2.60
C ARG A 88 -5.36 5.48 -2.01
N ASN A 89 -6.44 5.84 -2.71
CA ASN A 89 -7.37 6.87 -2.26
C ASN A 89 -7.99 6.51 -0.91
N GLN A 90 -8.40 5.26 -0.72
CA GLN A 90 -8.96 4.81 0.56
C GLN A 90 -7.95 4.88 1.71
N CYS A 91 -6.69 4.51 1.47
CA CYS A 91 -5.65 4.62 2.50
C CYS A 91 -5.46 6.09 2.92
N LEU A 92 -5.36 7.00 1.95
CA LEU A 92 -5.20 8.43 2.22
C LEU A 92 -6.41 9.02 2.95
N ASP A 93 -7.62 8.62 2.56
CA ASP A 93 -8.86 9.05 3.22
C ASP A 93 -8.92 8.60 4.68
N LYS A 94 -8.60 7.34 4.96
CA LYS A 94 -8.58 6.79 6.34
C LYS A 94 -7.51 7.47 7.19
N LEU A 95 -6.31 7.72 6.63
CA LEU A 95 -5.25 8.46 7.33
C LEU A 95 -5.64 9.91 7.62
N ARG A 96 -6.29 10.59 6.66
CA ARG A 96 -6.79 11.96 6.86
C ARG A 96 -7.83 12.02 7.96
N LYS A 97 -8.78 11.07 7.99
CA LYS A 97 -9.79 10.96 9.05
C LYS A 97 -9.15 10.68 10.41
N LYS A 98 -8.18 9.76 10.49
CA LYS A 98 -7.45 9.45 11.74
C LYS A 98 -6.72 10.69 12.28
N LYS A 99 -6.07 11.47 11.41
CA LYS A 99 -5.44 12.76 11.81
C LYS A 99 -6.47 13.77 12.30
N MET A 100 -7.62 13.89 11.64
CA MET A 100 -8.67 14.84 12.04
C MET A 100 -9.26 14.48 13.40
N HIS A 101 -9.53 13.19 13.65
CA HIS A 101 -9.99 12.71 14.96
C HIS A 101 -8.96 12.94 16.07
N VAL A 102 -7.67 12.77 15.79
CA VAL A 102 -6.60 13.09 16.75
C VAL A 102 -6.57 14.57 17.10
N VAL A 103 -6.78 15.46 16.13
CA VAL A 103 -6.84 16.91 16.37
C VAL A 103 -8.09 17.28 17.19
N ASP A 104 -9.25 16.70 16.88
CA ASP A 104 -10.50 16.90 17.64
C ASP A 104 -10.38 16.40 19.09
N LEU A 105 -9.71 15.25 19.29
CA LEU A 105 -9.44 14.71 20.62
C LEU A 105 -8.35 15.49 21.37
N SER A 106 -7.52 16.28 20.69
CA SER A 106 -6.44 17.04 21.34
C SER A 106 -6.93 18.28 22.11
N GLU A 107 -8.17 18.72 21.90
CA GLU A 107 -8.86 19.67 22.82
C GLU A 107 -9.31 18.99 24.12
N ALA A 108 -9.35 17.66 24.16
CA ALA A 108 -9.59 16.85 25.36
C ALA A 108 -8.36 15.98 25.68
N LYS A 109 -7.34 16.61 26.30
CA LYS A 109 -6.11 16.00 26.86
C LYS A 109 -6.12 14.46 26.90
N TYR A 110 -5.38 13.81 25.99
CA TYR A 110 -4.74 12.52 26.28
C TYR A 110 -3.53 12.29 25.37
N GLN A 111 -2.44 11.82 25.98
CA GLN A 111 -1.18 11.45 25.32
C GLN A 111 -1.41 10.26 24.38
N ILE A 112 -0.96 10.39 23.13
CA ILE A 112 -0.94 9.27 22.19
C ILE A 112 0.33 8.47 22.46
N SER A 113 0.13 7.28 23.01
CA SER A 113 1.10 6.20 23.07
C SER A 113 1.56 5.86 21.65
N GLY A 114 2.85 6.09 21.40
CA GLY A 114 3.53 5.55 20.23
C GLY A 114 3.34 4.04 20.20
N HIS A 115 2.74 3.53 19.14
CA HIS A 115 2.73 2.10 18.85
C HIS A 115 4.18 1.70 18.53
N GLN A 116 4.91 1.27 19.56
CA GLN A 116 6.14 0.51 19.39
C GLN A 116 5.75 -0.84 18.79
N VAL A 117 6.19 -1.08 17.56
CA VAL A 117 6.19 -2.41 16.98
C VAL A 117 7.28 -3.20 17.71
N SER A 118 6.88 -4.27 18.38
CA SER A 118 7.68 -5.16 19.22
C SER A 118 9.02 -5.58 18.58
N ASP A 119 10.06 -5.51 19.42
CA ASP A 119 11.36 -6.17 19.27
C ASP A 119 11.22 -7.64 18.84
N HIS A 120 11.98 -8.05 17.82
CA HIS A 120 12.58 -9.40 17.70
C HIS A 120 13.58 -9.43 16.53
N LEU A 121 14.87 -9.72 16.84
CA LEU A 121 15.99 -10.23 15.98
C LEU A 121 17.12 -9.24 15.59
N SER A 122 18.20 -9.28 16.39
CA SER A 122 19.09 -8.17 16.75
C SER A 122 20.31 -7.83 15.85
N ILE A 123 20.34 -8.14 14.55
CA ILE A 123 21.43 -7.63 13.65
C ILE A 123 20.91 -7.30 12.24
N HIS A 124 19.98 -8.09 11.69
CA HIS A 124 19.32 -7.77 10.41
C HIS A 124 18.28 -6.64 10.54
N ASN A 125 17.75 -6.41 11.74
CA ASN A 125 16.77 -5.36 12.00
C ASN A 125 17.37 -3.96 11.83
N ASP A 126 18.61 -3.71 12.24
CA ASP A 126 19.24 -2.39 12.12
C ASP A 126 19.25 -1.86 10.69
N LEU A 127 19.60 -2.72 9.72
CA LEU A 127 19.63 -2.31 8.31
C LEU A 127 18.21 -2.07 7.78
N ILE A 128 17.26 -2.94 8.13
CA ILE A 128 15.86 -2.82 7.72
C ILE A 128 15.22 -1.56 8.34
N GLU A 129 15.48 -1.26 9.61
CA GLU A 129 15.03 -0.06 10.30
C GLU A 129 15.68 1.20 9.75
N LYS A 130 16.98 1.16 9.45
CA LYS A 130 17.68 2.27 8.79
C LYS A 130 17.13 2.53 7.38
N ILE A 131 16.75 1.48 6.64
CA ILE A 131 16.07 1.62 5.35
C ILE A 131 14.65 2.19 5.53
N LYS A 132 13.87 1.69 6.49
CA LYS A 132 12.53 2.20 6.80
C LYS A 132 12.57 3.68 7.17
N SER A 133 13.43 4.08 8.10
CA SER A 133 13.62 5.48 8.48
C SER A 133 14.08 6.36 7.32
N THR A 134 14.94 5.84 6.43
CA THR A 134 15.32 6.55 5.20
C THR A 134 14.12 6.81 4.29
N LEU A 135 13.23 5.82 4.13
CA LEU A 135 12.00 5.99 3.36
C LEU A 135 11.08 7.03 4.04
N GLU A 136 11.04 7.08 5.36
CA GLU A 136 10.29 8.09 6.12
C GLU A 136 10.82 9.52 5.97
N LEU A 137 12.09 9.70 5.60
CA LEU A 137 12.66 11.02 5.27
C LEU A 137 12.35 11.46 3.83
N LEU A 138 11.85 10.57 2.98
CA LEU A 138 11.41 10.95 1.65
C LEU A 138 10.12 11.78 1.72
N PRO A 139 10.00 12.85 0.92
CA PRO A 139 8.72 13.49 0.66
C PRO A 139 7.67 12.46 0.22
N GLU A 140 6.43 12.65 0.64
CA GLU A 140 5.33 11.68 0.47
C GLU A 140 5.24 11.10 -0.95
N LYS A 141 5.18 11.98 -1.97
CA LYS A 141 5.13 11.56 -3.38
C LYS A 141 6.34 10.74 -3.83
N GLN A 142 7.54 11.05 -3.33
CA GLN A 142 8.78 10.33 -3.67
C GLN A 142 8.80 8.95 -3.01
N ARG A 143 8.36 8.85 -1.75
CA ARG A 143 8.23 7.59 -1.01
C ARG A 143 7.23 6.66 -1.67
N GLU A 144 6.10 7.22 -2.07
CA GLU A 144 5.01 6.49 -2.70
C GLU A 144 5.41 5.93 -4.08
N ILE A 145 6.00 6.77 -4.94
CA ILE A 145 6.54 6.31 -6.23
C ILE A 145 7.59 5.22 -6.05
N PHE A 146 8.50 5.40 -5.09
CA PHE A 146 9.52 4.39 -4.81
C PHE A 146 8.91 3.05 -4.41
N ARG A 147 7.86 3.06 -3.58
CA ARG A 147 7.13 1.85 -3.18
C ARG A 147 6.43 1.19 -4.36
N LEU A 148 5.70 1.96 -5.17
CA LEU A 148 5.01 1.44 -6.35
C LEU A 148 6.01 0.80 -7.32
N ARG A 149 7.15 1.46 -7.56
CA ARG A 149 8.15 0.97 -8.50
C ARG A 149 8.97 -0.20 -7.97
N GLU A 150 9.61 -0.03 -6.81
CA GLU A 150 10.66 -0.94 -6.35
C GLU A 150 10.11 -2.10 -5.49
N LEU A 151 8.95 -1.91 -4.83
CA LEU A 151 8.36 -2.95 -3.97
C LEU A 151 7.20 -3.70 -4.63
N LEU A 152 6.44 -3.02 -5.49
CA LEU A 152 5.24 -3.58 -6.13
C LEU A 152 5.42 -3.83 -7.63
N GLY A 153 6.50 -3.30 -8.24
CA GLY A 153 6.90 -3.62 -9.61
C GLY A 153 6.12 -2.89 -10.70
N TYR A 154 5.40 -1.81 -10.38
CA TYR A 154 4.65 -1.06 -11.39
C TYR A 154 5.58 -0.35 -12.37
N SER A 155 5.18 -0.34 -13.65
CA SER A 155 5.83 0.43 -14.70
C SER A 155 5.61 1.94 -14.51
N ASN A 156 6.35 2.77 -15.24
CA ASN A 156 6.17 4.23 -15.14
C ASN A 156 4.77 4.65 -15.58
N GLN A 157 4.27 4.06 -16.68
CA GLN A 157 2.93 4.35 -17.20
C GLN A 157 1.84 4.00 -16.18
N GLU A 158 1.95 2.84 -15.53
CA GLU A 158 1.01 2.47 -14.46
C GLU A 158 1.09 3.41 -13.26
N ILE A 159 2.29 3.90 -12.92
CA ILE A 159 2.45 4.88 -11.84
C ILE A 159 1.82 6.23 -12.21
N GLU A 160 1.92 6.66 -13.48
CA GLU A 160 1.23 7.85 -13.98
C GLU A 160 -0.30 7.71 -13.77
N GLU A 161 -0.86 6.56 -14.13
CA GLU A 161 -2.28 6.24 -13.92
C GLU A 161 -2.65 6.22 -12.43
N ILE A 162 -1.88 5.52 -11.60
CA ILE A 162 -2.16 5.33 -10.17
C ILE A 162 -2.11 6.66 -9.40
N MET A 163 -1.17 7.54 -9.76
CA MET A 163 -0.90 8.75 -9.01
C MET A 163 -1.44 10.04 -9.66
N GLY A 164 -1.90 9.97 -10.91
CA GLY A 164 -2.33 11.15 -11.67
C GLY A 164 -1.18 12.13 -11.92
N LEU A 165 0.00 11.61 -12.25
CA LEU A 165 1.22 12.38 -12.53
C LEU A 165 1.61 12.21 -13.99
N ASP A 166 2.36 13.17 -14.54
CA ASP A 166 2.96 13.01 -15.87
C ASP A 166 4.29 12.23 -15.82
N ASP A 167 4.69 11.63 -16.96
CA ASP A 167 5.93 10.87 -17.12
C ASP A 167 7.18 11.64 -16.61
N THR A 168 7.23 12.97 -16.81
CA THR A 168 8.37 13.78 -16.36
C THR A 168 8.41 13.83 -14.83
N GLN A 169 7.26 14.06 -14.19
CA GLN A 169 7.12 14.04 -12.73
C GLN A 169 7.48 12.67 -12.15
N VAL A 170 6.99 11.59 -12.77
CA VAL A 170 7.31 10.22 -12.33
C VAL A 170 8.81 9.97 -12.36
N LYS A 171 9.48 10.29 -13.48
CA LYS A 171 10.93 10.15 -13.63
C LYS A 171 11.71 10.99 -12.62
N VAL A 172 11.34 12.25 -12.44
CA VAL A 172 12.01 13.17 -11.51
C VAL A 172 11.86 12.71 -10.07
N TYR A 173 10.66 12.32 -9.65
CA TYR A 173 10.42 11.87 -8.28
C TYR A 173 11.10 10.54 -8.00
N LEU A 174 11.05 9.58 -8.94
CA LEU A 174 11.74 8.30 -8.80
C LEU A 174 13.26 8.48 -8.73
N PHE A 175 13.82 9.34 -9.58
CA PHE A 175 15.25 9.66 -9.55
C PHE A 175 15.67 10.27 -8.20
N ARG A 176 14.92 11.26 -7.70
CA ARG A 176 15.19 11.89 -6.39
C ARG A 176 15.05 10.90 -5.23
N ALA A 177 14.06 10.03 -5.28
CA ALA A 177 13.87 8.97 -4.28
C ALA A 177 15.08 8.02 -4.26
N ARG A 178 15.49 7.51 -5.43
CA ARG A 178 16.65 6.61 -5.57
C ARG A 178 17.95 7.25 -5.10
N GLN A 179 18.20 8.53 -5.42
CA GLN A 179 19.39 9.24 -4.94
C GLN A 179 19.44 9.31 -3.42
N LYS A 180 18.33 9.67 -2.78
CA LYS A 180 18.26 9.76 -1.31
C LYS A 180 18.44 8.39 -0.64
N VAL A 181 17.78 7.35 -1.17
CA VAL A 181 17.93 5.98 -0.66
C VAL A 181 19.37 5.50 -0.81
N ARG A 182 19.99 5.70 -1.99
CA ARG A 182 21.38 5.33 -2.25
C ARG A 182 22.34 6.07 -1.32
N ALA A 183 22.18 7.38 -1.13
CA ALA A 183 23.03 8.17 -0.25
C ALA A 183 22.95 7.67 1.20
N SER A 184 21.76 7.29 1.68
CA SER A 184 21.60 6.72 3.01
C SER A 184 22.25 5.34 3.13
N LEU A 185 22.01 4.45 2.16
CA LEU A 185 22.64 3.12 2.11
C LEU A 185 24.17 3.20 2.09
N SER A 186 24.75 4.11 1.30
CA SER A 186 26.20 4.33 1.28
C SER A 186 26.74 4.76 2.63
N LYS A 187 26.05 5.65 3.36
CA LYS A 187 26.44 6.00 4.74
C LYS A 187 26.41 4.77 5.65
N ILE A 188 25.31 4.02 5.63
CA ILE A 188 25.14 2.83 6.48
C ILE A 188 26.23 1.79 6.22
N LEU A 189 26.56 1.53 4.96
CA LEU A 189 27.59 0.57 4.57
C LEU A 189 29.01 1.06 4.91
N ASN A 190 29.30 2.35 4.75
CA ASN A 190 30.60 2.91 5.10
C ASN A 190 30.88 2.86 6.63
N TYR A 191 29.85 3.06 7.46
CA TYR A 191 29.98 2.90 8.92
C TYR A 191 30.30 1.47 9.37
N GLY A 192 29.99 0.45 8.57
CA GLY A 192 30.34 -0.95 8.88
C GLY A 192 31.80 -1.32 8.57
N VAL A 193 32.50 -0.51 7.77
CA VAL A 193 33.91 -0.74 7.39
C VAL A 193 34.86 -0.15 8.42
N GLU A 194 34.53 1.01 9.00
CA GLU A 194 35.36 1.68 10.02
C GLU A 194 35.38 0.93 11.36
N THR A 195 34.27 0.31 11.76
CA THR A 195 34.21 -0.48 13.01
C THR A 195 35.03 -1.77 12.98
N ASN A 196 35.37 -2.28 11.79
CA ASN A 196 36.12 -3.52 11.63
C ASN A 196 37.64 -3.31 11.47
N GLN A 197 38.09 -2.07 11.29
CA GLN A 197 39.52 -1.71 11.27
C GLN A 197 40.06 -1.26 12.64
N ALA A 198 39.18 -0.99 13.61
CA ALA A 198 39.56 -0.64 14.98
C ALA A 198 39.67 -1.86 15.92
N ALA A 199 39.51 -3.09 15.40
CA ALA A 199 39.49 -4.34 16.18
C ALA A 199 40.62 -5.32 15.78
N VAL A 200 41.70 -4.84 15.17
CA VAL A 200 42.92 -5.63 14.86
C VAL A 200 44.12 -5.00 15.55
#